data_AF-G8NZD6-F1
#
_entry.id   AF-G8NZD6-F1
#
_cell.length_a   1.000
_cell.length_b   1.000
_cell.length_c   1.000
_cell.angle_alpha   90.00
_cell.angle_beta   90.00
_cell.angle_gamma   90.00
#
_symmetry.space_group_name_H-M   'P 1'
#
loop_
_entity.id
_entity.type
_entity.pdbx_description
1 polymer ?
#
loop_
_entity_poly.entity_id
_entity_poly.type
_entity_poly.pdbx_seq_one_letter_code
_entity_poly.pdbx_strand_id
1 'polypeptide(L)'
;MLVPLLKRLRCDGAWRRSLYLLPLAAVFAAPLQTLAFEPSHQSPPEARFSLEDLGFPGTSPNFLNAGVSLLTVHFADSEHLLVTFSLRCLVPRLPGDPPDHDDRMVAALLVELPSGKVLARTEWHLHDHGRYLWNLGEGRFLLREGNALWTFTPMVNLRSDQPFVRRPFPHRSGQVEAVVVSPDNRLVTIETKAAKKSGATTVLLGDASSSSMVALDFYRIAGGGSDGSPLASSLVGSARSASTINLPMSADGYLRSNDTGQGARWSIAFEPFGGKTIKLAPIDSSCPPGLRLVSPTQLVALSCRGSVDRPMLMAFDFNSHEMWQEPLDSFTVQPVFAFAPAAGRFAVSRTNASIATDILTTDNVQSQEVRVYQTQTGDLLLKVNCSPVLRTSENFDLSADGMRAVVVRKGAIEIYRLPELSAGDRADLAELQKAAPPSREGPVDLSGLAVAETKEAVPEEEVAAGPLAVNTEEAAVPEAPVVKEGTAPRKPPTLLNPGEKAEFVDKSPR
;
A
#
# COMPACT_ATOMS: atom_id res chain seq x y z
N MET A 1 28.13 59.42 -29.27
CA MET A 1 29.13 60.33 -29.89
C MET A 1 30.49 59.64 -29.85
N LEU A 2 31.03 59.34 -31.04
CA LEU A 2 32.42 59.06 -31.44
C LEU A 2 33.39 58.22 -30.57
N VAL A 3 33.75 57.08 -31.16
CA VAL A 3 35.06 56.38 -31.19
C VAL A 3 36.17 57.32 -31.72
N PRO A 4 37.47 57.20 -31.32
CA PRO A 4 38.52 56.52 -32.15
C PRO A 4 39.70 55.89 -31.33
N LEU A 5 40.15 54.65 -31.58
CA LEU A 5 41.12 54.12 -32.57
C LEU A 5 42.55 53.82 -32.02
N LEU A 6 42.95 52.56 -32.27
CA LEU A 6 44.21 52.08 -32.87
C LEU A 6 45.58 52.31 -32.19
N LYS A 7 46.26 51.18 -31.89
CA LYS A 7 47.51 50.83 -32.61
C LYS A 7 47.82 49.32 -32.56
N ARG A 8 47.98 48.76 -33.77
CA ARG A 8 48.54 47.44 -34.09
C ARG A 8 50.07 47.51 -34.08
N LEU A 9 50.73 46.42 -33.70
CA LEU A 9 52.03 46.02 -34.26
C LEU A 9 51.98 44.51 -34.52
N ARG A 10 52.14 44.15 -35.80
CA ARG A 10 52.49 42.80 -36.29
C ARG A 10 54.00 42.79 -36.53
N CYS A 11 54.65 41.66 -36.26
CA CYS A 11 55.81 41.20 -37.03
C CYS A 11 55.73 39.67 -37.14
N ASP A 12 55.65 39.21 -38.39
CA ASP A 12 55.79 37.82 -38.83
C ASP A 12 57.25 37.36 -38.75
N GLY A 13 57.48 36.05 -38.66
CA GLY A 13 58.81 35.45 -38.84
C GLY A 13 58.83 33.94 -38.64
N ALA A 14 58.67 33.20 -39.73
CA ALA A 14 58.67 31.73 -39.79
C ALA A 14 60.08 31.12 -39.85
N TRP A 15 60.29 29.92 -39.26
CA TRP A 15 60.85 28.71 -39.92
C TRP A 15 61.31 27.60 -38.94
N ARG A 16 60.80 26.38 -39.20
CA ARG A 16 61.46 25.05 -39.25
C ARG A 16 61.97 24.30 -37.98
N ARG A 17 61.41 23.08 -37.90
CA ARG A 17 62.03 21.75 -37.68
C ARG A 17 62.28 21.25 -36.25
N SER A 18 61.48 20.25 -35.90
CA SER A 18 61.83 18.95 -35.29
C SER A 18 62.93 18.89 -34.24
N LEU A 19 62.58 18.46 -33.01
CA LEU A 19 63.14 17.24 -32.42
C LEU A 19 62.31 16.81 -31.19
N TYR A 20 62.14 15.50 -31.08
CA TYR A 20 61.55 14.77 -29.95
C TYR A 20 62.26 15.09 -28.63
N LEU A 21 61.51 15.25 -27.54
CA LEU A 21 61.86 14.77 -26.20
C LEU A 21 60.59 14.69 -25.34
N LEU A 22 60.28 13.45 -24.94
CA LEU A 22 59.24 13.07 -23.99
C LEU A 22 59.39 13.81 -22.64
N PRO A 23 58.30 14.30 -22.04
CA PRO A 23 58.19 14.32 -20.60
C PRO A 23 57.42 13.07 -20.15
N LEU A 24 58.06 12.31 -19.28
CA LEU A 24 57.48 11.26 -18.44
C LEU A 24 56.27 11.85 -17.69
N ALA A 25 55.05 11.61 -18.18
CA ALA A 25 53.84 11.90 -17.43
C ALA A 25 53.65 10.77 -16.41
N ALA A 26 54.00 11.05 -15.15
CA ALA A 26 53.62 10.22 -14.02
C ALA A 26 52.09 10.16 -13.94
N VAL A 27 51.52 9.04 -14.38
CA VAL A 27 50.13 8.68 -14.14
C VAL A 27 49.99 8.44 -12.64
N PHE A 28 49.57 9.45 -11.90
CA PHE A 28 48.97 9.24 -10.59
C PHE A 28 47.65 8.54 -10.82
N ALA A 29 47.66 7.22 -10.67
CA ALA A 29 46.45 6.44 -10.44
C ALA A 29 45.87 6.87 -9.10
N ALA A 30 44.99 7.88 -9.11
CA ALA A 30 44.10 8.12 -7.99
C ALA A 30 43.14 6.92 -7.93
N PRO A 31 43.10 6.15 -6.83
CA PRO A 31 42.07 5.14 -6.69
C PRO A 31 40.72 5.85 -6.72
N LEU A 32 39.83 5.43 -7.65
CA LEU A 32 38.40 5.67 -7.50
C LEU A 32 38.01 5.09 -6.14
N GLN A 33 37.91 5.95 -5.13
CA GLN A 33 37.23 5.61 -3.90
C GLN A 33 35.76 5.55 -4.27
N THR A 34 35.30 4.33 -4.58
CA THR A 34 33.90 3.95 -4.37
C THR A 34 33.57 4.37 -2.95
N LEU A 35 32.82 5.47 -2.80
CA LEU A 35 32.17 5.81 -1.55
C LEU A 35 31.19 4.68 -1.28
N ALA A 36 31.64 3.68 -0.55
CA ALA A 36 30.76 2.77 0.15
C ALA A 36 29.96 3.64 1.11
N PHE A 37 28.68 3.82 0.81
CA PHE A 37 27.71 4.41 1.73
C PHE A 37 27.68 3.47 2.94
N GLU A 38 28.44 3.79 3.98
CA GLU A 38 28.31 3.12 5.27
C GLU A 38 26.86 3.26 5.74
N PRO A 39 26.26 2.20 6.33
CA PRO A 39 24.88 2.27 6.80
C PRO A 39 24.77 3.38 7.84
N SER A 40 24.05 4.43 7.46
CA SER A 40 23.69 5.61 8.25
C SER A 40 23.45 5.25 9.72
N HIS A 41 24.14 5.96 10.63
CA HIS A 41 23.94 5.95 12.08
C HIS A 41 22.48 5.65 12.46
N GLN A 42 22.20 4.45 12.98
CA GLN A 42 20.93 4.18 13.65
C GLN A 42 20.91 5.03 14.93
N SER A 43 20.25 6.18 14.87
CA SER A 43 20.04 7.00 16.06
C SER A 43 19.29 6.16 17.11
N PRO A 44 19.74 6.12 18.38
CA PRO A 44 19.01 5.41 19.41
C PRO A 44 17.61 6.03 19.55
N PRO A 45 16.60 5.24 19.95
CA PRO A 45 15.27 5.79 20.19
C PRO A 45 15.33 6.83 21.31
N GLU A 46 14.63 7.96 21.14
CA GLU A 46 14.48 9.01 22.16
C GLU A 46 13.63 8.51 23.34
N ALA A 47 12.62 7.68 23.05
CA ALA A 47 11.78 7.06 24.06
C ALA A 47 11.51 5.60 23.71
N ARG A 48 11.39 4.76 24.75
CA ARG A 48 11.05 3.34 24.62
C ARG A 48 10.25 2.90 25.83
N PHE A 49 9.11 2.26 25.59
CA PHE A 49 8.31 1.63 26.64
C PHE A 49 7.77 0.27 26.19
N SER A 50 7.60 -0.64 27.16
CA SER A 50 7.19 -2.02 26.90
C SER A 50 5.73 -2.09 26.46
N LEU A 51 5.43 -2.92 25.46
CA LEU A 51 4.05 -3.25 25.12
C LEU A 51 3.39 -4.11 26.20
N GLU A 52 4.17 -4.92 26.91
CA GLU A 52 3.67 -5.76 28.01
C GLU A 52 3.10 -4.89 29.14
N ASP A 53 3.77 -3.78 29.47
CA ASP A 53 3.31 -2.81 30.48
C ASP A 53 1.98 -2.15 30.08
N LEU A 54 1.68 -2.08 28.78
CA LEU A 54 0.40 -1.60 28.23
C LEU A 54 -0.69 -2.69 28.21
N GLY A 55 -0.35 -3.93 28.56
CA GLY A 55 -1.25 -5.09 28.56
C GLY A 55 -1.29 -5.85 27.24
N PHE A 56 -0.30 -5.68 26.36
CA PHE A 56 -0.21 -6.44 25.12
C PHE A 56 0.12 -7.92 25.42
N PRO A 57 -0.71 -8.88 24.99
CA PRO A 57 -0.53 -10.29 25.33
C PRO A 57 0.57 -11.00 24.52
N GLY A 58 1.37 -10.25 23.76
CA GLY A 58 2.34 -10.78 22.81
C GLY A 58 1.71 -11.30 21.52
N THR A 59 2.54 -11.49 20.50
CA THR A 59 2.09 -11.99 19.19
C THR A 59 2.22 -13.50 19.10
N SER A 60 1.17 -14.21 18.68
CA SER A 60 1.28 -15.63 18.34
C SER A 60 1.76 -15.78 16.88
N PRO A 61 2.68 -16.71 16.59
CA PRO A 61 3.20 -16.94 15.24
C PRO A 61 2.11 -17.15 14.18
N ASN A 62 1.00 -17.78 14.55
CA ASN A 62 -0.10 -18.08 13.61
C ASN A 62 -0.76 -16.80 13.03
N PHE A 63 -0.84 -15.74 13.83
CA PHE A 63 -1.46 -14.49 13.38
C PHE A 63 -0.54 -13.64 12.48
N LEU A 64 0.78 -13.86 12.50
CA LEU A 64 1.71 -13.13 11.63
C LEU A 64 1.45 -13.41 10.13
N ASN A 65 0.94 -14.60 9.80
CA ASN A 65 0.81 -15.07 8.41
C ASN A 65 -0.55 -14.79 7.79
N ALA A 66 -1.59 -14.78 8.63
CA ALA A 66 -2.98 -14.66 8.18
C ALA A 66 -3.32 -13.25 7.64
N GLY A 67 -2.35 -12.31 7.61
CA GLY A 67 -2.58 -10.95 7.11
C GLY A 67 -3.51 -10.15 8.02
N VAL A 68 -3.58 -10.54 9.29
CA VAL A 68 -4.52 -9.97 10.26
C VAL A 68 -3.95 -8.71 10.88
N SER A 69 -4.80 -7.70 11.06
CA SER A 69 -4.39 -6.45 11.74
C SER A 69 -4.33 -6.70 13.24
N LEU A 70 -3.16 -7.00 13.79
CA LEU A 70 -3.03 -7.38 15.21
C LEU A 70 -2.75 -6.22 16.14
N LEU A 71 -1.96 -5.28 15.65
CA LEU A 71 -1.46 -4.15 16.40
C LEU A 71 -1.33 -2.99 15.43
N THR A 72 -1.81 -1.82 15.85
CA THR A 72 -1.58 -0.58 15.13
C THR A 72 -0.96 0.44 16.07
N VAL A 73 -0.12 1.32 15.52
CA VAL A 73 0.39 2.49 16.23
C VAL A 73 0.27 3.69 15.31
N HIS A 74 -0.32 4.78 15.81
CA HIS A 74 -0.45 6.02 15.07
C HIS A 74 -0.17 7.22 15.95
N PHE A 75 0.41 8.27 15.37
CA PHE A 75 0.46 9.56 16.05
C PHE A 75 -0.93 10.20 16.07
N ALA A 76 -1.42 10.50 17.28
CA ALA A 76 -2.61 11.34 17.45
C ALA A 76 -2.24 12.83 17.36
N ASP A 77 -1.07 13.19 17.88
CA ASP A 77 -0.41 14.48 17.66
C ASP A 77 1.11 14.31 17.87
N SER A 78 1.86 15.40 18.11
CA SER A 78 3.31 15.33 18.36
C SER A 78 3.68 14.65 19.70
N GLU A 79 2.76 14.55 20.65
CA GLU A 79 2.98 14.11 22.03
C GLU A 79 2.13 12.90 22.43
N HIS A 80 1.24 12.42 21.56
CA HIS A 80 0.34 11.33 21.87
C HIS A 80 0.31 10.28 20.76
N LEU A 81 0.23 9.02 21.17
CA LEU A 81 0.00 7.88 20.29
C LEU A 81 -1.37 7.28 20.54
N LEU A 82 -2.03 6.87 19.45
CA LEU A 82 -3.08 5.87 19.49
C LEU A 82 -2.45 4.51 19.24
N VAL A 83 -2.50 3.64 20.26
CA VAL A 83 -2.00 2.27 20.20
C VAL A 83 -3.18 1.33 20.28
N THR A 84 -3.29 0.38 19.37
CA THR A 84 -4.33 -0.65 19.42
C THR A 84 -3.74 -2.05 19.32
N PHE A 85 -4.37 -3.03 19.96
CA PHE A 85 -3.99 -4.43 19.80
C PHE A 85 -5.10 -5.41 20.15
N SER A 86 -5.08 -6.58 19.51
CA SER A 86 -6.00 -7.69 19.81
C SER A 86 -5.78 -8.23 21.24
N LEU A 87 -6.86 -8.38 21.98
CA LEU A 87 -6.87 -9.01 23.31
C LEU A 87 -7.01 -10.53 23.20
N ARG A 88 -6.45 -11.25 24.17
CA ARG A 88 -6.66 -12.70 24.34
C ARG A 88 -7.69 -12.92 25.44
N CYS A 89 -8.97 -12.73 25.12
CA CYS A 89 -10.08 -12.95 26.02
C CYS A 89 -11.21 -13.72 25.33
N LEU A 90 -12.18 -14.20 26.12
CA LEU A 90 -13.42 -14.74 25.56
C LEU A 90 -14.19 -13.59 24.92
N VAL A 91 -14.55 -13.77 23.65
CA VAL A 91 -15.35 -12.80 22.92
C VAL A 91 -16.82 -13.03 23.24
N PRO A 92 -17.55 -12.04 23.78
CA PRO A 92 -18.98 -12.18 24.01
C PRO A 92 -19.70 -12.27 22.67
N ARG A 93 -20.62 -13.22 22.50
CA ARG A 93 -21.51 -13.22 21.33
C ARG A 93 -22.60 -12.19 21.52
N LEU A 94 -22.75 -11.27 20.58
CA LEU A 94 -23.85 -10.31 20.56
C LEU A 94 -25.10 -10.94 19.92
N PRO A 95 -26.31 -10.54 20.35
CA PRO A 95 -27.53 -10.99 19.70
C PRO A 95 -27.55 -10.59 18.22
N GLY A 96 -27.61 -11.57 17.32
CA GLY A 96 -27.66 -11.35 15.88
C GLY A 96 -26.32 -11.48 15.16
N ASP A 97 -25.23 -11.78 15.87
CA ASP A 97 -23.93 -12.05 15.23
C ASP A 97 -24.03 -13.28 14.31
N PRO A 98 -23.69 -13.13 13.02
CA PRO A 98 -23.58 -14.24 12.09
C PRO A 98 -22.55 -15.27 12.57
N PRO A 99 -22.81 -16.58 12.37
CA PRO A 99 -21.93 -17.64 12.86
C PRO A 99 -20.58 -17.70 12.11
N ASP A 100 -20.45 -17.01 10.98
CA ASP A 100 -19.27 -16.91 10.13
C ASP A 100 -18.39 -15.70 10.44
N HIS A 101 -18.77 -14.85 11.40
CA HIS A 101 -17.92 -13.75 11.84
C HIS A 101 -16.73 -14.24 12.68
N ASP A 102 -15.54 -13.80 12.31
CA ASP A 102 -14.31 -14.03 13.05
C ASP A 102 -14.10 -12.89 14.07
N ASP A 103 -14.99 -12.86 15.07
CA ASP A 103 -15.03 -11.79 16.06
C ASP A 103 -13.77 -11.74 16.94
N ARG A 104 -13.41 -10.54 17.39
CA ARG A 104 -12.32 -10.30 18.34
C ARG A 104 -12.54 -9.05 19.18
N MET A 105 -11.86 -9.01 20.33
CA MET A 105 -11.74 -7.80 21.14
C MET A 105 -10.40 -7.11 20.84
N VAL A 106 -10.43 -5.79 20.64
CA VAL A 106 -9.26 -4.94 20.44
C VAL A 106 -9.22 -3.87 21.52
N ALA A 107 -8.13 -3.77 22.25
CA ALA A 107 -7.88 -2.64 23.13
C ALA A 107 -7.41 -1.44 22.30
N ALA A 108 -7.88 -0.24 22.63
CA ALA A 108 -7.39 1.02 22.10
C ALA A 108 -6.96 1.92 23.25
N LEU A 109 -5.72 2.42 23.19
CA LEU A 109 -5.07 3.18 24.24
C LEU A 109 -4.56 4.50 23.66
N LEU A 110 -4.86 5.59 24.36
CA LEU A 110 -4.24 6.88 24.11
C LEU A 110 -3.04 7.02 25.07
N VAL A 111 -1.84 7.10 24.51
CA VAL A 111 -0.58 7.04 25.26
C VAL A 111 0.17 8.36 25.12
N GLU A 112 0.59 8.94 26.24
CA GLU A 112 1.40 10.16 26.31
C GLU A 112 2.88 9.85 26.06
N LEU A 113 3.55 10.73 25.31
CA LEU A 113 4.99 10.70 25.05
C LEU A 113 5.71 11.80 25.85
N PRO A 114 6.96 11.55 26.30
CA PRO A 114 7.70 10.29 26.19
C PRO A 114 7.38 9.30 27.33
N SER A 115 6.47 9.64 28.24
CA SER A 115 6.24 8.92 29.50
C SER A 115 5.75 7.48 29.31
N GLY A 116 5.07 7.19 28.20
CA GLY A 116 4.38 5.91 27.99
C GLY A 116 3.11 5.77 28.83
N LYS A 117 2.65 6.86 29.48
CA LYS A 117 1.48 6.85 30.35
C LYS A 117 0.22 6.71 29.52
N VAL A 118 -0.64 5.76 29.89
CA VAL A 118 -1.98 5.62 29.32
C VAL A 118 -2.88 6.72 29.88
N LEU A 119 -3.33 7.63 29.01
CA LEU A 119 -4.28 8.70 29.34
C LEU A 119 -5.72 8.21 29.28
N ALA A 120 -6.02 7.32 28.33
CA ALA A 120 -7.35 6.74 28.19
C ALA A 120 -7.28 5.36 27.55
N ARG A 121 -8.28 4.53 27.83
CA ARG A 121 -8.40 3.18 27.30
C ARG A 121 -9.85 2.86 26.98
N THR A 122 -10.07 2.12 25.90
CA THR A 122 -11.36 1.51 25.56
C THR A 122 -11.14 0.15 24.91
N GLU A 123 -12.21 -0.59 24.68
CA GLU A 123 -12.20 -1.89 24.01
C GLU A 123 -13.25 -1.89 22.90
N TRP A 124 -12.89 -2.47 21.76
CA TRP A 124 -13.71 -2.57 20.57
C TRP A 124 -13.97 -4.04 20.26
N HIS A 125 -15.24 -4.38 20.04
CA HIS A 125 -15.64 -5.66 19.46
C HIS A 125 -15.60 -5.49 17.95
N LEU A 126 -14.71 -6.20 17.26
CA LEU A 126 -14.60 -6.18 15.81
C LEU A 126 -15.05 -7.53 15.25
N HIS A 127 -15.68 -7.50 14.08
CA HIS A 127 -16.32 -8.68 13.48
C HIS A 127 -15.44 -9.51 12.54
N ASP A 128 -14.20 -9.07 12.33
CA ASP A 128 -13.23 -9.77 11.50
C ASP A 128 -11.79 -9.38 11.87
N HIS A 129 -10.86 -10.02 11.18
CA HIS A 129 -9.42 -9.82 11.36
C HIS A 129 -8.77 -8.79 10.41
N GLY A 130 -9.53 -8.17 9.52
CA GLY A 130 -9.02 -7.21 8.54
C GLY A 130 -8.50 -5.92 9.17
N ARG A 131 -7.92 -5.04 8.35
CA ARG A 131 -7.56 -3.67 8.77
C ARG A 131 -8.80 -2.95 9.29
N TYR A 132 -8.68 -2.30 10.43
CA TYR A 132 -9.80 -1.63 11.09
C TYR A 132 -9.53 -0.16 11.43
N LEU A 133 -8.30 0.33 11.27
CA LEU A 133 -7.96 1.70 11.65
C LEU A 133 -7.16 2.41 10.55
N TRP A 134 -7.54 3.67 10.31
CA TRP A 134 -6.83 4.58 9.43
C TRP A 134 -6.66 5.94 10.10
N ASN A 135 -5.44 6.48 10.03
CA ASN A 135 -5.15 7.85 10.42
C ASN A 135 -5.70 8.80 9.35
N LEU A 136 -6.54 9.76 9.74
CA LEU A 136 -7.11 10.81 8.88
C LEU A 136 -6.41 12.17 9.10
N GLY A 137 -5.20 12.14 9.67
CA GLY A 137 -4.41 13.32 10.01
C GLY A 137 -4.99 14.13 11.17
N GLU A 138 -4.16 15.01 11.75
CA GLU A 138 -4.57 15.98 12.78
C GLU A 138 -5.34 15.35 13.97
N GLY A 139 -4.98 14.12 14.36
CA GLY A 139 -5.61 13.42 15.48
C GLY A 139 -7.01 12.86 15.20
N ARG A 140 -7.38 12.75 13.92
CA ARG A 140 -8.62 12.13 13.47
C ARG A 140 -8.37 10.70 13.01
N PHE A 141 -9.34 9.83 13.27
CA PHE A 141 -9.24 8.42 12.91
C PHE A 141 -10.54 7.90 12.31
N LEU A 142 -10.42 6.96 11.38
CA LEU A 142 -11.51 6.14 10.85
C LEU A 142 -11.38 4.72 11.43
N LEU A 143 -12.43 4.24 12.09
CA LEU A 143 -12.58 2.89 12.61
C LEU A 143 -13.57 2.11 11.74
N ARG A 144 -13.22 0.89 11.35
CA ARG A 144 -14.13 -0.07 10.70
C ARG A 144 -14.51 -1.17 11.68
N GLU A 145 -15.81 -1.39 11.82
CA GLU A 145 -16.41 -2.44 12.63
C GLU A 145 -17.29 -3.30 11.72
N GLY A 146 -16.71 -4.37 11.18
CA GLY A 146 -17.32 -5.14 10.09
C GLY A 146 -17.54 -4.28 8.85
N ASN A 147 -18.81 -4.02 8.53
CA ASN A 147 -19.21 -3.18 7.40
C ASN A 147 -19.59 -1.75 7.80
N ALA A 148 -19.56 -1.40 9.09
CA ALA A 148 -19.83 -0.04 9.54
C ALA A 148 -18.52 0.75 9.65
N LEU A 149 -18.59 2.03 9.32
CA LEU A 149 -17.48 2.96 9.46
C LEU A 149 -17.81 4.05 10.47
N TRP A 150 -16.83 4.38 11.30
CA TRP A 150 -16.94 5.32 12.40
C TRP A 150 -15.76 6.27 12.37
N THR A 151 -15.96 7.52 12.78
CA THR A 151 -14.88 8.46 13.04
C THR A 151 -14.81 8.83 14.50
N PHE A 152 -13.61 9.19 14.96
CA PHE A 152 -13.40 9.69 16.31
C PHE A 152 -12.14 10.56 16.37
N THR A 153 -12.09 11.43 17.38
CA THR A 153 -11.05 12.46 17.56
C THR A 153 -10.55 12.48 19.01
N PRO A 154 -9.62 11.57 19.38
CA PRO A 154 -9.19 11.37 20.76
C PRO A 154 -8.77 12.65 21.46
N MET A 155 -7.95 13.47 20.81
CA MET A 155 -7.38 14.66 21.43
C MET A 155 -8.42 15.75 21.68
N VAL A 156 -9.36 15.94 20.76
CA VAL A 156 -10.45 16.91 20.92
C VAL A 156 -11.37 16.52 22.08
N ASN A 157 -11.70 15.23 22.20
CA ASN A 157 -12.64 14.73 23.21
C ASN A 157 -11.96 14.29 24.53
N LEU A 158 -10.63 14.41 24.64
CA LEU A 158 -9.89 14.08 25.86
C LEU A 158 -10.32 14.97 27.03
N ARG A 159 -10.58 16.26 26.76
CA ARG A 159 -11.04 17.23 27.78
C ARG A 159 -12.43 16.93 28.32
N SER A 160 -13.27 16.24 27.53
CA SER A 160 -14.60 15.81 27.95
C SER A 160 -14.62 14.41 28.56
N ASP A 161 -13.45 13.82 28.86
CA ASP A 161 -13.30 12.46 29.40
C ASP A 161 -13.96 11.36 28.55
N GLN A 162 -14.10 11.62 27.24
CA GLN A 162 -14.66 10.67 26.28
C GLN A 162 -13.85 10.65 24.97
N PRO A 163 -12.55 10.34 25.01
CA PRO A 163 -11.66 10.41 23.84
C PRO A 163 -12.15 9.53 22.67
N PHE A 164 -12.81 8.41 22.95
CA PHE A 164 -13.23 7.43 21.94
C PHE A 164 -14.69 7.56 21.50
N VAL A 165 -15.31 8.73 21.65
CA VAL A 165 -16.67 8.97 21.13
C VAL A 165 -16.69 8.78 19.62
N ARG A 166 -17.47 7.78 19.19
CA ARG A 166 -17.62 7.40 17.79
C ARG A 166 -18.75 8.19 17.16
N ARG A 167 -18.55 8.62 15.91
CA ARG A 167 -19.56 9.24 15.06
C ARG A 167 -19.68 8.42 13.77
N PRO A 168 -20.89 8.06 13.32
CA PRO A 168 -21.05 7.32 12.07
C PRO A 168 -20.39 8.05 10.91
N PHE A 169 -19.62 7.33 10.10
CA PHE A 169 -19.10 7.83 8.85
C PHE A 169 -20.07 7.47 7.72
N PRO A 170 -20.53 8.43 6.90
CA PRO A 170 -21.45 8.13 5.81
C PRO A 170 -20.75 7.25 4.77
N HIS A 171 -21.36 6.12 4.43
CA HIS A 171 -20.94 5.29 3.31
C HIS A 171 -22.12 4.50 2.72
N ARG A 172 -21.92 3.92 1.55
CA ARG A 172 -22.90 3.04 0.90
C ARG A 172 -23.05 1.73 1.69
N SER A 173 -24.29 1.26 1.83
CA SER A 173 -24.55 -0.07 2.40
C SER A 173 -23.94 -1.18 1.54
N GLY A 174 -23.21 -2.09 2.16
CA GLY A 174 -22.60 -3.24 1.49
C GLY A 174 -21.40 -3.76 2.27
N GLN A 175 -20.66 -4.67 1.66
CA GLN A 175 -19.41 -5.16 2.23
C GLN A 175 -18.30 -4.17 1.94
N VAL A 176 -17.66 -3.63 2.99
CA VAL A 176 -16.52 -2.72 2.85
C VAL A 176 -15.29 -3.55 2.52
N GLU A 177 -14.76 -3.39 1.31
CA GLU A 177 -13.63 -4.17 0.81
C GLU A 177 -12.29 -3.48 1.05
N ALA A 178 -12.25 -2.17 0.84
CA ALA A 178 -11.05 -1.37 1.01
C ALA A 178 -11.37 0.06 1.43
N VAL A 179 -10.46 0.65 2.18
CA VAL A 179 -10.44 2.08 2.47
C VAL A 179 -9.03 2.59 2.18
N VAL A 180 -8.96 3.67 1.41
CA VAL A 180 -7.71 4.36 1.06
C VAL A 180 -7.81 5.81 1.50
N VAL A 181 -6.77 6.29 2.19
CA VAL A 181 -6.65 7.69 2.61
C VAL A 181 -5.56 8.35 1.78
N SER A 182 -5.83 9.54 1.26
CA SER A 182 -4.84 10.30 0.50
C SER A 182 -3.67 10.78 1.38
N PRO A 183 -2.47 11.03 0.82
CA PRO A 183 -1.31 11.44 1.60
C PRO A 183 -1.45 12.76 2.35
N ASP A 184 -2.32 13.65 1.87
CA ASP A 184 -2.68 14.93 2.51
C ASP A 184 -3.81 14.77 3.53
N ASN A 185 -4.34 13.57 3.73
CA ASN A 185 -5.44 13.23 4.62
C ASN A 185 -6.77 13.97 4.35
N ARG A 186 -6.95 14.50 3.13
CA ARG A 186 -8.13 15.29 2.74
C ARG A 186 -9.16 14.51 1.92
N LEU A 187 -8.81 13.32 1.44
CA LEU A 187 -9.69 12.45 0.67
C LEU A 187 -9.66 11.02 1.22
N VAL A 188 -10.84 10.43 1.34
CA VAL A 188 -11.04 9.02 1.71
C VAL A 188 -11.81 8.35 0.59
N THR A 189 -11.27 7.25 0.07
CA THR A 189 -11.93 6.38 -0.91
C THR A 189 -12.43 5.14 -0.19
N ILE A 190 -13.70 4.82 -0.35
CA ILE A 190 -14.32 3.61 0.19
C ILE A 190 -14.75 2.74 -0.97
N GLU A 191 -14.28 1.50 -0.96
CA GLU A 191 -14.65 0.47 -1.92
C GLU A 191 -15.66 -0.48 -1.28
N THR A 192 -16.84 -0.61 -1.89
CA THR A 192 -17.96 -1.39 -1.35
C THR A 192 -18.50 -2.36 -2.40
N LYS A 193 -18.62 -3.64 -2.04
CA LYS A 193 -19.40 -4.62 -2.81
C LYS A 193 -20.83 -4.67 -2.32
N ALA A 194 -21.77 -4.85 -3.24
CA ALA A 194 -23.16 -5.10 -2.87
C ALA A 194 -23.24 -6.37 -2.01
N ALA A 195 -23.99 -6.32 -0.91
CA ALA A 195 -24.20 -7.49 -0.07
C ALA A 195 -24.84 -8.62 -0.88
N LYS A 196 -24.28 -9.84 -0.81
CA LYS A 196 -24.94 -11.02 -1.35
C LYS A 196 -26.26 -11.19 -0.62
N LYS A 197 -27.39 -11.16 -1.35
CA LYS A 197 -28.69 -11.47 -0.76
C LYS A 197 -28.67 -12.92 -0.30
N SER A 198 -28.47 -13.12 1.00
CA SER A 198 -28.69 -14.39 1.69
C SER A 198 -30.15 -14.79 1.47
N GLY A 199 -30.40 -15.77 0.60
CA GLY A 199 -31.76 -16.23 0.30
C GLY A 199 -31.97 -17.08 -0.95
N ALA A 200 -31.03 -17.12 -1.90
CA ALA A 200 -31.16 -18.00 -3.07
C ALA A 200 -30.09 -19.10 -3.04
N THR A 201 -30.39 -20.20 -2.35
CA THR A 201 -29.76 -21.49 -2.61
C THR A 201 -30.29 -22.00 -3.94
N THR A 202 -29.85 -21.40 -5.04
CA THR A 202 -30.02 -21.99 -6.37
C THR A 202 -28.68 -22.62 -6.72
N VAL A 203 -28.57 -23.91 -6.43
CA VAL A 203 -27.55 -24.78 -7.03
C VAL A 203 -27.89 -24.86 -8.52
N LEU A 204 -27.48 -23.84 -9.29
CA LEU A 204 -27.37 -23.94 -10.73
C LEU A 204 -25.92 -24.32 -11.01
N LEU A 205 -25.72 -25.61 -11.29
CA LEU A 205 -24.59 -26.11 -12.05
C LEU A 205 -24.63 -25.42 -13.43
N GLY A 206 -23.86 -24.36 -13.59
CA GLY A 206 -23.76 -23.61 -14.84
C GLY A 206 -23.11 -22.25 -14.61
N ASP A 207 -21.95 -22.05 -15.23
CA ASP A 207 -21.09 -20.87 -15.13
C ASP A 207 -21.84 -19.56 -15.45
N ALA A 208 -22.15 -18.79 -14.41
CA ALA A 208 -22.40 -17.36 -14.52
C ALA A 208 -21.84 -16.68 -13.26
N SER A 209 -20.57 -16.27 -13.32
CA SER A 209 -20.01 -15.40 -12.30
C SER A 209 -20.79 -14.08 -12.32
N SER A 210 -21.70 -13.88 -11.37
CA SER A 210 -22.17 -12.54 -11.05
C SER A 210 -20.97 -11.79 -10.45
N SER A 211 -20.15 -11.17 -11.30
CA SER A 211 -19.10 -10.28 -10.85
C SER A 211 -19.79 -9.10 -10.15
N SER A 212 -19.82 -9.14 -8.83
CA SER A 212 -20.38 -8.04 -8.05
C SER A 212 -19.44 -6.86 -8.24
N MET A 213 -19.83 -5.90 -9.08
CA MET A 213 -19.08 -4.65 -9.27
C MET A 213 -18.78 -4.00 -7.91
N VAL A 214 -17.57 -3.48 -7.79
CA VAL A 214 -17.12 -2.69 -6.64
C VAL A 214 -17.52 -1.24 -6.88
N ALA A 215 -18.30 -0.67 -5.97
CA ALA A 215 -18.57 0.76 -5.96
C ALA A 215 -17.44 1.48 -5.24
N LEU A 216 -16.92 2.55 -5.85
CA LEU A 216 -15.96 3.45 -5.24
C LEU A 216 -16.68 4.73 -4.89
N ASP A 217 -16.68 5.12 -3.63
CA ASP A 217 -17.25 6.39 -3.17
C ASP A 217 -16.13 7.26 -2.59
N PHE A 218 -16.05 8.53 -3.01
CA PHE A 218 -14.99 9.47 -2.65
C PHE A 218 -15.49 10.53 -1.69
N TYR A 219 -14.86 10.66 -0.52
CA TYR A 219 -15.25 11.59 0.53
C TYR A 219 -14.14 12.60 0.80
N ARG A 220 -14.46 13.89 0.72
CA ARG A 220 -13.57 14.93 1.26
C ARG A 220 -13.77 15.06 2.76
N ILE A 221 -12.67 15.22 3.47
CA ILE A 221 -12.62 15.35 4.93
C ILE A 221 -12.15 16.75 5.30
N ALA A 222 -12.83 17.39 6.26
CA ALA A 222 -12.48 18.71 6.79
C ALA A 222 -12.85 18.82 8.28
N GLY A 223 -12.22 19.77 8.99
CA GLY A 223 -12.45 20.00 10.42
C GLY A 223 -12.01 18.80 11.28
N GLY A 224 -12.40 18.78 12.56
CA GLY A 224 -12.10 17.67 13.48
C GLY A 224 -10.67 17.63 14.00
N GLY A 225 -9.84 18.61 13.63
CA GLY A 225 -8.44 18.68 13.99
C GLY A 225 -8.20 19.52 15.24
N SER A 226 -7.03 20.16 15.29
CA SER A 226 -6.60 21.04 16.39
C SER A 226 -7.42 22.33 16.52
N ASP A 227 -8.18 22.68 15.47
CA ASP A 227 -9.04 23.87 15.42
C ASP A 227 -10.35 23.71 16.23
N GLY A 228 -10.65 22.49 16.70
CA GLY A 228 -11.86 22.19 17.48
C GLY A 228 -13.15 22.17 16.66
N SER A 229 -13.06 22.37 15.34
CA SER A 229 -14.21 22.23 14.44
C SER A 229 -14.70 20.78 14.45
N PRO A 230 -15.99 20.50 14.26
CA PRO A 230 -16.45 19.12 14.09
C PRO A 230 -15.85 18.52 12.82
N LEU A 231 -15.51 17.23 12.88
CA LEU A 231 -15.14 16.48 11.69
C LEU A 231 -16.33 16.41 10.73
N ALA A 232 -16.14 16.88 9.51
CA ALA A 232 -17.10 16.85 8.43
C ALA A 232 -16.58 15.97 7.29
N SER A 233 -17.50 15.23 6.68
CA SER A 233 -17.25 14.39 5.51
C SER A 233 -18.28 14.68 4.44
N SER A 234 -17.86 14.94 3.21
CA SER A 234 -18.75 15.19 2.07
C SER A 234 -18.45 14.24 0.92
N LEU A 235 -19.48 13.53 0.43
CA LEU A 235 -19.37 12.74 -0.80
C LEU A 235 -19.15 13.68 -1.99
N VAL A 236 -18.06 13.45 -2.74
CA VAL A 236 -17.65 14.29 -3.87
C VAL A 236 -17.61 13.55 -5.20
N GLY A 237 -17.84 12.24 -5.21
CA GLY A 237 -17.96 11.47 -6.44
C GLY A 237 -18.15 9.99 -6.16
N SER A 238 -18.51 9.25 -7.21
CA SER A 238 -18.58 7.79 -7.17
C SER A 238 -18.16 7.21 -8.51
N ALA A 239 -17.57 6.02 -8.48
CA ALA A 239 -17.22 5.23 -9.67
C ALA A 239 -17.55 3.74 -9.44
N ARG A 240 -17.36 2.93 -10.48
CA ARG A 240 -17.50 1.47 -10.39
C ARG A 240 -16.30 0.80 -11.04
N SER A 241 -15.93 -0.34 -10.50
CA SER A 241 -14.87 -1.19 -11.02
C SER A 241 -15.28 -2.66 -10.95
N ALA A 242 -14.69 -3.50 -11.81
CA ALA A 242 -14.89 -4.94 -11.76
C ALA A 242 -14.25 -5.59 -10.50
N SER A 243 -13.26 -4.92 -9.91
CA SER A 243 -12.53 -5.35 -8.72
C SER A 243 -12.12 -4.16 -7.85
N THR A 244 -11.63 -4.45 -6.66
CA THR A 244 -11.00 -3.44 -5.79
C THR A 244 -9.77 -2.86 -6.48
N ILE A 245 -9.58 -1.53 -6.43
CA ILE A 245 -8.45 -0.87 -7.07
C ILE A 245 -7.71 0.02 -6.07
N ASN A 246 -6.39 0.00 -6.17
CA ASN A 246 -5.56 0.93 -5.41
C ASN A 246 -5.19 2.11 -6.31
N LEU A 247 -6.13 3.04 -6.49
CA LEU A 247 -5.94 4.21 -7.34
C LEU A 247 -5.09 5.26 -6.61
N PRO A 248 -3.85 5.54 -7.04
CA PRO A 248 -3.01 6.58 -6.44
C PRO A 248 -3.63 7.96 -6.64
N MET A 249 -4.16 8.55 -5.58
CA MET A 249 -4.85 9.84 -5.64
C MET A 249 -4.60 10.74 -4.43
N SER A 250 -4.75 12.04 -4.64
CA SER A 250 -4.84 13.07 -3.61
C SER A 250 -6.21 13.73 -3.67
N ALA A 251 -6.46 14.71 -2.81
CA ALA A 251 -7.67 15.53 -2.90
C ALA A 251 -7.78 16.36 -4.19
N ASP A 252 -6.71 16.45 -4.99
CA ASP A 252 -6.64 17.32 -6.16
C ASP A 252 -6.65 16.54 -7.50
N GLY A 253 -6.42 15.22 -7.48
CA GLY A 253 -6.41 14.40 -8.68
C GLY A 253 -5.86 13.00 -8.47
N TYR A 254 -5.63 12.27 -9.56
CA TYR A 254 -5.10 10.91 -9.55
C TYR A 254 -3.95 10.72 -10.55
N LEU A 255 -3.10 9.72 -10.29
CA LEU A 255 -2.06 9.31 -11.22
C LEU A 255 -2.59 8.25 -12.18
N ARG A 256 -2.23 8.40 -13.46
CA ARG A 256 -2.48 7.44 -14.53
C ARG A 256 -1.15 6.93 -15.07
N SER A 257 -1.05 5.61 -15.21
CA SER A 257 0.08 4.93 -15.85
C SER A 257 -0.41 4.14 -17.06
N ASN A 258 0.19 4.36 -18.23
CA ASN A 258 -0.07 3.53 -19.40
C ASN A 258 1.23 2.95 -19.94
N ASP A 259 1.22 1.66 -20.29
CA ASP A 259 2.29 1.03 -21.05
C ASP A 259 2.38 1.70 -22.43
N THR A 260 3.57 2.11 -22.81
CA THR A 260 3.80 2.73 -24.13
C THR A 260 3.97 1.70 -25.25
N GLY A 261 4.07 0.40 -24.92
CA GLY A 261 4.41 -0.66 -25.86
C GLY A 261 5.86 -0.61 -26.36
N GLN A 262 6.66 0.36 -25.88
CA GLN A 262 8.05 0.57 -26.27
C GLN A 262 9.00 0.11 -25.17
N GLY A 263 9.32 -1.18 -25.15
CA GLY A 263 10.48 -1.70 -24.42
C GLY A 263 10.51 -1.36 -22.94
N ALA A 264 9.46 -1.73 -22.19
CA ALA A 264 9.39 -1.57 -20.74
C ALA A 264 9.38 -0.09 -20.28
N ARG A 265 8.74 0.81 -21.03
CA ARG A 265 8.57 2.22 -20.68
C ARG A 265 7.11 2.57 -20.41
N TRP A 266 6.86 3.24 -19.29
CA TRP A 266 5.52 3.60 -18.82
C TRP A 266 5.35 5.12 -18.86
N SER A 267 4.28 5.57 -19.51
CA SER A 267 3.88 6.97 -19.49
C SER A 267 3.10 7.27 -18.23
N ILE A 268 3.54 8.27 -17.47
CA ILE A 268 2.88 8.70 -16.24
C ILE A 268 2.29 10.09 -16.42
N ALA A 269 1.06 10.28 -15.95
CA ALA A 269 0.41 11.58 -15.93
C ALA A 269 -0.39 11.76 -14.65
N PHE A 270 -0.45 12.99 -14.15
CA PHE A 270 -1.40 13.38 -13.12
C PHE A 270 -2.61 14.03 -13.78
N GLU A 271 -3.79 13.49 -13.50
CA GLU A 271 -5.08 13.97 -13.95
C GLU A 271 -5.74 14.73 -12.79
N PRO A 272 -5.65 16.07 -12.75
CA PRO A 272 -6.34 16.83 -11.73
C PRO A 272 -7.85 16.72 -11.91
N PHE A 273 -8.63 16.71 -10.82
CA PHE A 273 -10.10 16.72 -10.90
C PHE A 273 -10.66 17.97 -11.59
N GLY A 274 -9.84 19.01 -11.74
CA GLY A 274 -10.09 20.08 -12.68
C GLY A 274 -8.81 20.70 -13.17
N GLY A 275 -8.72 20.96 -14.48
CA GLY A 275 -7.54 21.55 -15.10
C GLY A 275 -7.08 20.76 -16.30
N LYS A 276 -5.81 20.92 -16.66
CA LYS A 276 -5.17 20.16 -17.74
C LYS A 276 -4.34 19.05 -17.14
N THR A 277 -4.31 17.90 -17.82
CA THR A 277 -3.40 16.79 -17.54
C THR A 277 -1.97 17.29 -17.43
N ILE A 278 -1.28 16.89 -16.35
CA ILE A 278 0.13 17.17 -16.12
C ILE A 278 0.90 15.91 -16.51
N LYS A 279 1.67 15.99 -17.59
CA LYS A 279 2.55 14.88 -17.99
C LYS A 279 3.74 14.84 -17.04
N LEU A 280 4.07 13.66 -16.57
CA LEU A 280 5.20 13.43 -15.66
C LEU A 280 6.32 12.69 -16.39
N ALA A 281 7.45 12.55 -15.70
CA ALA A 281 8.57 11.76 -16.20
C ALA A 281 8.10 10.32 -16.49
N PRO A 282 8.45 9.76 -17.66
CA PRO A 282 8.19 8.35 -17.94
C PRO A 282 9.07 7.47 -17.05
N ILE A 283 8.58 6.27 -16.73
CA ILE A 283 9.28 5.32 -15.89
C ILE A 283 9.70 4.13 -16.73
N ASP A 284 11.00 3.84 -16.75
CA ASP A 284 11.52 2.62 -17.35
C ASP A 284 11.39 1.48 -16.32
N SER A 285 10.48 0.53 -16.57
CA SER A 285 10.15 -0.58 -15.69
C SER A 285 9.69 -1.81 -16.48
N SER A 286 10.31 -2.96 -16.22
CA SER A 286 9.92 -4.25 -16.82
C SER A 286 8.61 -4.82 -16.28
N CYS A 287 8.02 -4.18 -15.28
CA CYS A 287 6.72 -4.51 -14.70
C CYS A 287 5.84 -3.25 -14.57
N PRO A 288 4.51 -3.36 -14.42
CA PRO A 288 3.66 -2.23 -14.10
C PRO A 288 4.13 -1.54 -12.80
N PRO A 289 4.49 -0.24 -12.84
CA PRO A 289 5.02 0.44 -11.67
C PRO A 289 3.93 0.68 -10.62
N GLY A 290 4.24 0.38 -9.36
CA GLY A 290 3.39 0.70 -8.23
C GLY A 290 3.56 2.18 -7.85
N LEU A 291 2.59 3.03 -8.20
CA LEU A 291 2.66 4.47 -7.94
C LEU A 291 2.03 4.86 -6.60
N ARG A 292 2.64 5.84 -5.93
CA ARG A 292 2.13 6.47 -4.71
C ARG A 292 2.44 7.95 -4.72
N LEU A 293 1.43 8.80 -4.48
CA LEU A 293 1.69 10.18 -4.12
C LEU A 293 2.26 10.19 -2.70
N VAL A 294 3.26 11.04 -2.46
CA VAL A 294 3.85 11.28 -1.11
C VAL A 294 3.63 12.72 -0.66
N SER A 295 3.35 13.61 -1.61
CA SER A 295 2.94 14.99 -1.39
C SER A 295 2.05 15.43 -2.56
N PRO A 296 1.45 16.64 -2.53
CA PRO A 296 0.69 17.18 -3.66
C PRO A 296 1.50 17.36 -4.97
N THR A 297 2.83 17.30 -4.91
CA THR A 297 3.73 17.59 -6.04
C THR A 297 4.80 16.54 -6.29
N GLN A 298 4.77 15.45 -5.54
CA GLN A 298 5.77 14.40 -5.63
C GLN A 298 5.13 13.03 -5.52
N LEU A 299 5.70 12.09 -6.25
CA LEU A 299 5.32 10.69 -6.20
C LEU A 299 6.54 9.81 -6.03
N VAL A 300 6.31 8.63 -5.48
CA VAL A 300 7.26 7.52 -5.50
C VAL A 300 6.69 6.39 -6.34
N ALA A 301 7.58 5.69 -7.03
CA ALA A 301 7.25 4.53 -7.84
C ALA A 301 8.09 3.34 -7.40
N LEU A 302 7.41 2.21 -7.20
CA LEU A 302 8.05 0.91 -7.10
C LEU A 302 8.07 0.28 -8.50
N SER A 303 9.25 0.17 -9.10
CA SER A 303 9.47 -0.33 -10.46
C SER A 303 10.37 -1.58 -10.48
N CYS A 304 10.50 -2.20 -11.65
CA CYS A 304 11.36 -3.37 -11.85
C CYS A 304 12.44 -3.06 -12.90
N ARG A 305 13.72 -3.24 -12.58
CA ARG A 305 14.82 -2.96 -13.50
C ARG A 305 15.28 -4.20 -14.25
N GLY A 306 14.77 -4.37 -15.46
CA GLY A 306 15.13 -5.47 -16.37
C GLY A 306 14.44 -6.80 -16.04
N SER A 307 14.08 -7.02 -14.78
CA SER A 307 13.35 -8.19 -14.32
C SER A 307 12.61 -7.90 -13.00
N VAL A 308 11.56 -8.68 -12.72
CA VAL A 308 10.67 -8.50 -11.55
C VAL A 308 11.36 -8.71 -10.19
N ASP A 309 12.53 -9.33 -10.18
CA ASP A 309 13.39 -9.58 -9.02
C ASP A 309 14.39 -8.46 -8.71
N ARG A 310 14.35 -7.37 -9.49
CA ARG A 310 15.17 -6.19 -9.26
C ARG A 310 14.29 -4.98 -8.98
N PRO A 311 13.61 -4.97 -7.82
CA PRO A 311 12.77 -3.85 -7.45
C PRO A 311 13.61 -2.59 -7.25
N MET A 312 13.08 -1.46 -7.70
CA MET A 312 13.66 -0.14 -7.56
C MET A 312 12.63 0.78 -6.92
N LEU A 313 13.05 1.57 -5.94
CA LEU A 313 12.26 2.70 -5.45
C LEU A 313 12.76 3.96 -6.14
N MET A 314 11.86 4.69 -6.79
CA MET A 314 12.18 5.92 -7.52
C MET A 314 11.29 7.05 -7.03
N ALA A 315 11.78 8.29 -7.03
CA ALA A 315 11.00 9.46 -6.69
C ALA A 315 11.02 10.49 -7.81
N PHE A 316 9.86 11.11 -8.05
CA PHE A 316 9.66 12.07 -9.13
C PHE A 316 8.92 13.30 -8.61
N ASP A 317 9.26 14.45 -9.19
CA ASP A 317 8.51 15.68 -9.01
C ASP A 317 7.49 15.89 -10.15
N PHE A 318 6.61 16.87 -9.98
CA PHE A 318 5.62 17.23 -11.00
C PHE A 318 6.20 18.09 -12.13
N ASN A 319 7.48 18.46 -12.05
CA ASN A 319 8.22 19.16 -13.11
C ASN A 319 8.86 18.19 -14.11
N SER A 320 8.48 16.91 -14.07
CA SER A 320 9.01 15.84 -14.91
C SER A 320 10.49 15.51 -14.66
N HIS A 321 10.98 15.72 -13.43
CA HIS A 321 12.32 15.29 -13.03
C HIS A 321 12.25 14.03 -12.17
N GLU A 322 13.15 13.08 -12.48
CA GLU A 322 13.54 12.04 -11.55
C GLU A 322 14.46 12.67 -10.50
N MET A 323 14.06 12.61 -9.23
CA MET A 323 14.84 13.19 -8.14
C MET A 323 15.94 12.23 -7.69
N TRP A 324 15.58 10.96 -7.49
CA TRP A 324 16.51 9.91 -7.08
C TRP A 324 15.91 8.52 -7.33
N GLN A 325 16.77 7.51 -7.29
CA GLN A 325 16.41 6.11 -7.35
C GLN A 325 17.28 5.28 -6.40
N GLU A 326 16.69 4.25 -5.81
CA GLU A 326 17.37 3.31 -4.92
C GLU A 326 17.06 1.87 -5.34
N PRO A 327 18.08 1.03 -5.63
CA PRO A 327 17.87 -0.40 -5.80
C PRO A 327 17.49 -1.05 -4.47
N LEU A 328 16.57 -2.02 -4.55
CA LEU A 328 16.06 -2.71 -3.38
C LEU A 328 16.57 -4.15 -3.36
N ASP A 329 17.11 -4.56 -2.21
CA ASP A 329 17.86 -5.82 -2.06
C ASP A 329 16.98 -7.08 -2.01
N SER A 330 15.65 -6.95 -2.01
CA SER A 330 14.71 -8.09 -1.93
C SER A 330 13.31 -7.77 -2.44
N PHE A 331 12.52 -8.82 -2.66
CA PHE A 331 11.11 -8.69 -3.01
C PHE A 331 10.35 -8.00 -1.89
N THR A 332 9.67 -6.91 -2.24
CA THR A 332 8.80 -6.19 -1.32
C THR A 332 7.37 -6.62 -1.60
N VAL A 333 6.73 -7.28 -0.64
CA VAL A 333 5.28 -7.45 -0.69
C VAL A 333 4.64 -6.13 -0.27
N GLN A 334 3.71 -5.66 -1.12
CA GLN A 334 2.91 -4.43 -1.05
C GLN A 334 3.33 -3.46 0.08
N PRO A 335 4.21 -2.47 -0.21
CA PRO A 335 4.68 -1.55 0.81
C PRO A 335 3.54 -0.71 1.39
N VAL A 336 3.65 -0.43 2.70
CA VAL A 336 2.76 0.47 3.42
C VAL A 336 3.51 1.75 3.73
N PHE A 337 2.80 2.88 3.61
CA PHE A 337 3.39 4.21 3.75
C PHE A 337 2.72 4.99 4.86
N ALA A 338 3.51 5.83 5.53
CA ALA A 338 3.05 6.93 6.36
C ALA A 338 3.65 8.23 5.82
N PHE A 339 2.87 9.31 5.81
CA PHE A 339 3.23 10.53 5.09
C PHE A 339 3.30 11.73 6.04
N ALA A 340 4.29 12.59 5.83
CA ALA A 340 4.40 13.90 6.44
C ALA A 340 4.72 14.92 5.32
N PRO A 341 3.74 15.21 4.43
CA PRO A 341 3.97 16.01 3.23
C PRO A 341 4.43 17.45 3.56
N ALA A 342 4.01 18.00 4.70
CA ALA A 342 4.43 19.32 5.18
C ALA A 342 5.94 19.40 5.46
N ALA A 343 6.58 18.26 5.78
CA ALA A 343 8.02 18.15 5.98
C ALA A 343 8.75 17.56 4.77
N GLY A 344 8.06 17.23 3.68
CA GLY A 344 8.66 16.51 2.55
C GLY A 344 9.19 15.14 2.93
N ARG A 345 8.52 14.44 3.84
CA ARG A 345 8.98 13.14 4.33
C ARG A 345 7.91 12.08 4.14
N PHE A 346 8.36 10.86 3.92
CA PHE A 346 7.52 9.68 4.03
C PHE A 346 8.29 8.57 4.72
N ALA A 347 7.56 7.72 5.40
CA ALA A 347 8.04 6.46 5.91
C ALA A 347 7.44 5.32 5.06
N VAL A 348 8.24 4.29 4.81
CA VAL A 348 7.82 3.09 4.09
C VAL A 348 8.20 1.86 4.91
N SER A 349 7.22 1.00 5.15
CA SER A 349 7.44 -0.35 5.68
C SER A 349 7.44 -1.35 4.54
N ARG A 350 8.42 -2.24 4.58
CA ARG A 350 8.62 -3.28 3.58
C ARG A 350 8.81 -4.61 4.27
N THR A 351 8.02 -5.59 3.83
CA THR A 351 8.24 -6.99 4.19
C THR A 351 9.10 -7.61 3.10
N ASN A 352 10.32 -7.98 3.48
CA ASN A 352 11.29 -8.62 2.62
C ASN A 352 11.00 -10.12 2.57
N ALA A 353 10.82 -10.64 1.35
CA ALA A 353 10.56 -12.04 1.11
C ALA A 353 11.68 -12.72 0.29
N SER A 354 11.87 -14.02 0.51
CA SER A 354 12.84 -14.84 -0.22
C SER A 354 12.43 -15.09 -1.68
N ILE A 355 11.14 -14.99 -2.00
CA ILE A 355 10.58 -15.24 -3.33
C ILE A 355 9.58 -14.15 -3.72
N ALA A 356 9.44 -13.89 -5.02
CA ALA A 356 8.36 -13.09 -5.58
C ALA A 356 7.06 -13.89 -5.52
N THR A 357 6.20 -13.58 -4.56
CA THR A 357 4.87 -14.18 -4.44
C THR A 357 3.91 -13.23 -3.77
N ASP A 358 2.65 -13.24 -4.20
CA ASP A 358 1.56 -12.53 -3.52
C ASP A 358 1.10 -13.28 -2.26
N ILE A 359 1.44 -14.57 -2.16
CA ILE A 359 1.10 -15.44 -1.03
C ILE A 359 2.32 -15.58 -0.12
N LEU A 360 2.38 -14.74 0.91
CA LEU A 360 3.38 -14.86 1.97
C LEU A 360 3.04 -16.02 2.92
N THR A 361 3.94 -16.99 3.00
CA THR A 361 4.00 -18.00 4.06
C THR A 361 5.11 -17.64 5.06
N THR A 362 5.07 -18.21 6.27
CA THR A 362 6.12 -18.04 7.31
C THR A 362 7.52 -18.20 6.75
N ASP A 363 7.68 -19.22 5.91
CA ASP A 363 8.98 -19.70 5.47
C ASP A 363 9.61 -18.76 4.45
N ASN A 364 8.80 -17.88 3.85
CA ASN A 364 9.24 -16.94 2.83
C ASN A 364 9.43 -15.52 3.36
N VAL A 365 8.88 -15.18 4.54
CA VAL A 365 9.05 -13.85 5.16
C VAL A 365 10.37 -13.81 5.92
N GLN A 366 11.31 -12.98 5.46
CA GLN A 366 12.66 -12.89 6.04
C GLN A 366 12.76 -11.80 7.10
N SER A 367 12.26 -10.60 6.76
CA SER A 367 12.35 -9.44 7.64
C SER A 367 11.30 -8.40 7.29
N GLN A 368 11.08 -7.47 8.20
CA GLN A 368 10.37 -6.25 7.94
C GLN A 368 11.29 -5.09 8.31
N GLU A 369 11.38 -4.09 7.45
CA GLU A 369 12.11 -2.87 7.72
C GLU A 369 11.22 -1.65 7.51
N VAL A 370 11.42 -0.64 8.33
CA VAL A 370 10.84 0.69 8.21
C VAL A 370 11.96 1.64 7.84
N ARG A 371 11.74 2.42 6.78
CA ARG A 371 12.67 3.45 6.32
C ARG A 371 11.96 4.80 6.24
N VAL A 372 12.64 5.87 6.65
CA VAL A 372 12.14 7.23 6.53
C VAL A 372 13.05 8.00 5.59
N TYR A 373 12.47 8.64 4.58
CA TYR A 373 13.20 9.37 3.56
C TYR A 373 12.84 10.86 3.58
N GLN A 374 13.82 11.71 3.30
CA GLN A 374 13.57 13.05 2.78
C GLN A 374 13.25 12.92 1.28
N THR A 375 12.05 13.31 0.87
CA THR A 375 11.53 13.05 -0.48
C THR A 375 12.34 13.75 -1.57
N GLN A 376 12.83 14.96 -1.32
CA GLN A 376 13.55 15.76 -2.32
C GLN A 376 14.94 15.20 -2.62
N THR A 377 15.70 14.91 -1.57
CA THR A 377 17.11 14.51 -1.69
C THR A 377 17.30 13.00 -1.81
N GLY A 378 16.33 12.21 -1.34
CA GLY A 378 16.47 10.76 -1.19
C GLY A 378 17.27 10.34 0.04
N ASP A 379 17.58 11.29 0.93
CA ASP A 379 18.34 11.00 2.14
C ASP A 379 17.56 10.05 3.04
N LEU A 380 18.21 8.95 3.41
CA LEU A 380 17.70 7.97 4.36
C LEU A 380 17.92 8.48 5.79
N LEU A 381 16.84 8.98 6.40
CA LEU A 381 16.86 9.58 7.75
C LEU A 381 16.78 8.53 8.86
N LEU A 382 16.12 7.39 8.59
CA LEU A 382 15.96 6.30 9.54
C LEU A 382 15.85 4.97 8.79
N LYS A 383 16.51 3.92 9.32
CA LYS A 383 16.33 2.53 8.89
C LYS A 383 16.29 1.61 10.11
N VAL A 384 15.14 0.98 10.34
CA VAL A 384 14.89 0.12 11.51
C VAL A 384 14.27 -1.19 11.09
N ASN A 385 14.83 -2.31 11.57
CA ASN A 385 14.22 -3.62 11.42
C ASN A 385 13.14 -3.84 12.48
N CYS A 386 11.98 -4.32 12.05
CA CYS A 386 10.84 -4.64 12.90
C CYS A 386 10.90 -6.10 13.35
N SER A 387 10.42 -6.37 14.56
CA SER A 387 10.30 -7.72 15.12
C SER A 387 9.19 -7.74 16.17
N PRO A 388 8.15 -8.57 16.05
CA PRO A 388 7.91 -9.51 14.95
C PRO A 388 7.58 -8.80 13.63
N VAL A 389 7.69 -9.53 12.51
CA VAL A 389 7.25 -9.05 11.20
C VAL A 389 5.73 -9.04 11.14
N LEU A 390 5.11 -7.87 10.98
CA LEU A 390 3.67 -7.77 10.77
C LEU A 390 3.36 -7.59 9.29
N ARG A 391 2.66 -8.57 8.70
CA ARG A 391 2.30 -8.55 7.26
C ARG A 391 1.48 -7.32 6.87
N THR A 392 0.60 -6.83 7.74
CA THR A 392 -0.18 -5.62 7.47
C THR A 392 0.65 -4.33 7.56
N SER A 393 1.86 -4.40 8.14
CA SER A 393 2.78 -3.27 8.31
C SER A 393 2.14 -2.07 9.03
N GLU A 394 1.29 -2.30 10.02
CA GLU A 394 0.62 -1.25 10.82
C GLU A 394 1.35 -0.92 12.13
N ASN A 395 2.55 -1.47 12.31
CA ASN A 395 3.44 -1.30 13.47
C ASN A 395 4.39 -0.09 13.38
N PHE A 396 4.07 0.90 12.55
CA PHE A 396 4.85 2.12 12.46
C PHE A 396 3.97 3.31 12.04
N ASP A 397 4.43 4.52 12.35
CA ASP A 397 3.84 5.74 11.83
C ASP A 397 4.88 6.88 11.78
N LEU A 398 4.54 7.92 11.03
CA LEU A 398 5.31 9.16 10.94
C LEU A 398 4.44 10.31 11.48
N SER A 399 4.98 11.07 12.42
CA SER A 399 4.30 12.25 12.96
C SER A 399 4.00 13.28 11.86
N ALA A 400 2.93 14.05 12.02
CA ALA A 400 2.48 15.00 11.00
C ALA A 400 3.52 16.09 10.67
N ASP A 401 4.36 16.45 11.63
CA ASP A 401 5.49 17.38 11.44
C ASP A 401 6.73 16.72 10.79
N GLY A 402 6.70 15.40 10.59
CA GLY A 402 7.78 14.62 10.01
C GLY A 402 9.05 14.54 10.87
N MET A 403 8.99 14.92 12.15
CA MET A 403 10.17 15.00 13.03
C MET A 403 10.31 13.80 13.95
N ARG A 404 9.28 12.99 14.08
CA ARG A 404 9.29 11.74 14.86
C ARG A 404 8.74 10.57 14.06
N ALA A 405 9.40 9.43 14.18
CA ALA A 405 8.89 8.15 13.71
C ALA A 405 8.62 7.24 14.92
N VAL A 406 7.55 6.47 14.88
CA VAL A 406 7.27 5.42 15.85
C VAL A 406 7.38 4.08 15.17
N VAL A 407 8.03 3.11 15.82
CA VAL A 407 8.18 1.75 15.33
C VAL A 407 7.98 0.78 16.50
N VAL A 408 7.19 -0.27 16.29
CA VAL A 408 7.11 -1.38 17.24
C VAL A 408 8.13 -2.44 16.88
N ARG A 409 9.06 -2.70 17.81
CA ARG A 409 10.01 -3.82 17.71
C ARG A 409 10.37 -4.38 19.07
N LYS A 410 10.73 -5.66 19.10
CA LYS A 410 11.24 -6.35 20.31
C LYS A 410 10.31 -6.16 21.51
N GLY A 411 9.00 -6.28 21.28
CA GLY A 411 7.97 -6.15 22.32
C GLY A 411 7.83 -4.74 22.92
N ALA A 412 8.36 -3.71 22.26
CA ALA A 412 8.32 -2.33 22.74
C ALA A 412 7.90 -1.37 21.63
N ILE A 413 7.34 -0.24 22.04
CA ILE A 413 7.16 0.94 21.20
C ILE A 413 8.42 1.77 21.33
N GLU A 414 9.04 2.10 20.20
CA GLU A 414 10.24 2.94 20.13
C GLU A 414 9.94 4.20 19.32
N ILE A 415 10.32 5.35 19.87
CA ILE A 415 10.17 6.66 19.23
C ILE A 415 11.54 7.15 18.80
N TYR A 416 11.66 7.49 17.53
CA TYR A 416 12.86 7.99 16.92
C TYR A 416 12.68 9.46 16.61
N ARG A 417 13.57 10.30 17.14
CA ARG A 417 13.73 11.68 16.68
C ARG A 417 14.46 11.67 15.35
N LEU A 418 13.85 12.30 14.36
CA LEU A 418 14.45 12.50 13.04
C LEU A 418 15.21 13.83 13.03
N PRO A 419 16.22 13.99 12.16
CA PRO A 419 16.92 15.26 12.00
C PRO A 419 15.95 16.39 11.69
N GLU A 420 16.21 17.60 12.19
CA GLU A 420 15.44 18.77 11.79
C GLU A 420 15.62 19.04 10.29
N LEU A 421 14.64 19.71 9.68
CA LEU A 421 14.77 20.16 8.29
C LEU A 421 15.92 21.16 8.17
N SER A 422 16.77 20.99 7.16
CA SER A 422 17.80 21.96 6.83
C SER A 422 17.16 23.24 6.24
N ALA A 423 17.96 24.32 6.13
CA ALA A 423 17.50 25.51 5.43
C ALA A 423 17.24 25.25 3.93
N GLY A 424 18.00 24.32 3.33
CA GLY A 424 17.78 23.87 1.96
C GLY A 424 16.45 23.15 1.82
N ASP A 425 16.17 22.15 2.67
CA ASP A 425 14.91 21.39 2.61
C ASP A 425 13.69 22.30 2.69
N ARG A 426 13.72 23.30 3.58
CA ARG A 426 12.64 24.29 3.72
C ARG A 426 12.47 25.15 2.47
N ALA A 427 13.57 25.56 1.84
CA ALA A 427 13.53 26.35 0.62
C ALA A 427 12.94 25.54 -0.55
N ASP A 428 13.40 24.29 -0.72
CA ASP A 428 12.94 23.37 -1.75
C ASP A 428 11.45 23.04 -1.58
N LEU A 429 11.00 22.81 -0.35
CA LEU A 429 9.59 22.61 -0.04
C LEU A 429 8.73 23.82 -0.37
N ALA A 430 9.21 25.02 -0.03
CA ALA A 430 8.51 26.25 -0.34
C ALA A 430 8.45 26.50 -1.87
N GLU A 431 9.46 26.07 -2.63
CA GLU A 431 9.44 26.13 -4.08
C GLU A 431 8.46 25.11 -4.68
N LEU A 432 8.51 23.86 -4.25
CA LEU A 432 7.60 22.80 -4.68
C LEU A 432 6.13 23.16 -4.38
N GLN A 433 5.85 23.77 -3.23
CA GLN A 433 4.51 24.20 -2.88
C GLN A 433 3.97 25.29 -3.82
N LYS A 434 4.83 26.14 -4.39
CA LYS A 434 4.43 27.12 -5.42
C LYS A 434 4.11 26.46 -6.76
N ALA A 435 4.77 25.34 -7.05
CA ALA A 435 4.53 24.53 -8.25
C ALA A 435 3.32 23.58 -8.09
N ALA A 436 2.69 23.54 -6.91
CA ALA A 436 1.57 22.66 -6.66
C ALA A 436 0.39 22.98 -7.60
N PRO A 437 -0.26 21.94 -8.17
CA PRO A 437 -1.53 22.14 -8.85
C PRO A 437 -2.50 22.89 -7.94
N PRO A 438 -3.27 23.85 -8.46
CA PRO A 438 -4.21 24.60 -7.62
C PRO A 438 -5.21 23.63 -7.02
N SER A 439 -5.34 23.63 -5.69
CA SER A 439 -6.32 22.79 -5.03
C SER A 439 -7.73 23.23 -5.45
N ARG A 440 -8.53 22.28 -5.92
CA ARG A 440 -9.90 22.55 -6.37
C ARG A 440 -10.86 21.65 -5.63
N GLU A 441 -11.87 22.27 -5.03
CA GLU A 441 -12.99 21.59 -4.37
C GLU A 441 -14.04 21.11 -5.39
N GLY A 442 -13.57 20.51 -6.48
CA GLY A 442 -14.42 19.93 -7.52
C GLY A 442 -14.86 18.50 -7.19
N PRO A 443 -15.90 17.99 -7.89
CA PRO A 443 -16.27 16.59 -7.82
C PRO A 443 -15.13 15.70 -8.37
N VAL A 444 -15.05 14.48 -7.85
CA VAL A 444 -14.13 13.45 -8.35
C VAL A 444 -14.73 12.85 -9.60
N ASP A 445 -14.10 13.07 -10.75
CA ASP A 445 -14.44 12.46 -12.04
C ASP A 445 -13.33 11.51 -12.49
N LEU A 446 -13.69 10.25 -12.72
CA LEU A 446 -12.80 9.19 -13.22
C LEU A 446 -13.16 8.78 -14.66
N SER A 447 -13.94 9.58 -15.39
CA SER A 447 -14.32 9.32 -16.78
C SER A 447 -13.11 9.02 -17.69
N GLY A 448 -11.95 9.64 -17.43
CA GLY A 448 -10.70 9.38 -18.15
C GLY A 448 -10.04 8.02 -17.90
N LEU A 449 -10.52 7.24 -16.92
CA LEU A 449 -10.08 5.86 -16.64
C LEU A 449 -11.06 4.80 -17.15
N ALA A 450 -12.29 5.20 -17.50
CA ALA A 450 -13.30 4.26 -17.95
C ALA A 450 -12.92 3.70 -19.33
N VAL A 451 -12.61 2.40 -19.39
CA VAL A 451 -12.61 1.67 -20.66
C VAL A 451 -14.08 1.47 -21.03
N ALA A 452 -14.51 2.00 -22.17
CA ALA A 452 -15.84 1.74 -22.68
C ALA A 452 -16.01 0.22 -22.77
N GLU A 453 -17.03 -0.33 -22.10
CA GLU A 453 -17.48 -1.69 -22.38
C GLU A 453 -17.82 -1.73 -23.86
N THR A 454 -16.94 -2.34 -24.67
CA THR A 454 -17.27 -2.70 -26.03
C THR A 454 -18.42 -3.69 -25.87
N LYS A 455 -19.65 -3.23 -26.05
CA LYS A 455 -20.78 -4.11 -26.37
C LYS A 455 -20.40 -4.81 -27.67
N GLU A 456 -19.74 -5.96 -27.55
CA GLU A 456 -19.82 -6.98 -28.58
C GLU A 456 -21.30 -7.32 -28.68
N ALA A 457 -21.96 -6.66 -29.62
CA ALA A 457 -23.27 -7.03 -30.09
C ALA A 457 -23.11 -8.44 -30.67
N VAL A 458 -23.42 -9.45 -29.86
CA VAL A 458 -23.83 -10.75 -30.37
C VAL A 458 -25.01 -10.44 -31.30
N PRO A 459 -24.93 -10.75 -32.60
CA PRO A 459 -26.06 -10.56 -33.49
C PRO A 459 -27.23 -11.38 -32.93
N GLU A 460 -28.34 -10.71 -32.64
CA GLU A 460 -29.64 -11.35 -32.44
C GLU A 460 -29.97 -12.11 -33.73
N GLU A 461 -29.70 -13.41 -33.75
CA GLU A 461 -30.24 -14.30 -34.76
C GLU A 461 -31.71 -14.57 -34.39
N GLU A 462 -32.57 -13.99 -35.20
CA GLU A 462 -34.02 -14.02 -35.15
C GLU A 462 -34.53 -15.46 -35.30
N VAL A 463 -34.74 -16.17 -34.18
CA VAL A 463 -35.41 -17.49 -34.20
C VAL A 463 -36.92 -17.25 -34.26
N ALA A 464 -37.42 -17.16 -35.49
CA ALA A 464 -38.83 -17.20 -35.79
C ALA A 464 -39.45 -18.54 -35.35
N ALA A 465 -40.53 -18.45 -34.59
CA ALA A 465 -41.38 -19.58 -34.24
C ALA A 465 -42.13 -20.10 -35.49
N GLY A 466 -42.02 -21.40 -35.76
CA GLY A 466 -42.83 -22.13 -36.74
C GLY A 466 -42.90 -23.62 -36.38
N PRO A 467 -44.02 -24.31 -36.65
CA PRO A 467 -44.57 -25.31 -35.73
C PRO A 467 -44.13 -26.75 -35.99
N LEU A 468 -44.32 -27.56 -34.93
CA LEU A 468 -44.18 -29.01 -34.85
C LEU A 468 -44.80 -29.76 -36.03
N ALA A 469 -44.01 -30.58 -36.70
CA ALA A 469 -44.47 -31.69 -37.53
C ALA A 469 -43.84 -32.99 -37.03
N VAL A 470 -44.72 -33.85 -36.53
CA VAL A 470 -44.47 -35.25 -36.19
C VAL A 470 -44.14 -36.02 -37.47
N ASN A 471 -43.05 -36.78 -37.47
CA ASN A 471 -42.93 -37.93 -38.36
C ASN A 471 -42.30 -39.11 -37.62
N THR A 472 -43.15 -40.11 -37.44
CA THR A 472 -42.86 -41.47 -37.05
C THR A 472 -42.23 -42.18 -38.24
N GLU A 473 -41.05 -42.77 -38.08
CA GLU A 473 -40.66 -43.89 -38.94
C GLU A 473 -39.82 -44.90 -38.16
N GLU A 474 -40.15 -46.15 -38.41
CA GLU A 474 -39.95 -47.38 -37.66
C GLU A 474 -38.97 -48.26 -38.44
N ALA A 475 -37.92 -48.77 -37.80
CA ALA A 475 -37.12 -49.98 -38.13
C ALA A 475 -35.74 -49.85 -37.47
N ALA A 476 -35.06 -50.86 -36.93
CA ALA A 476 -35.34 -52.26 -36.65
C ALA A 476 -34.28 -52.71 -35.62
N VAL A 477 -34.64 -53.69 -34.80
CA VAL A 477 -33.79 -54.31 -33.75
C VAL A 477 -32.84 -55.33 -34.39
N PRO A 478 -31.62 -55.49 -33.84
CA PRO A 478 -31.09 -56.84 -33.67
C PRO A 478 -30.71 -57.15 -32.22
N GLU A 479 -30.96 -58.40 -31.87
CA GLU A 479 -30.82 -59.07 -30.58
C GLU A 479 -29.42 -59.01 -29.96
N ALA A 480 -29.43 -59.00 -28.62
CA ALA A 480 -28.27 -59.17 -27.75
C ALA A 480 -27.94 -60.65 -27.49
N PRO A 481 -26.70 -60.97 -27.06
CA PRO A 481 -26.47 -62.06 -26.13
C PRO A 481 -26.17 -61.54 -24.72
N VAL A 482 -26.89 -62.15 -23.78
CA VAL A 482 -26.83 -62.03 -22.32
C VAL A 482 -25.52 -62.59 -21.76
N VAL A 483 -24.77 -61.85 -20.91
CA VAL A 483 -23.94 -62.44 -19.83
C VAL A 483 -23.82 -61.51 -18.61
N LYS A 484 -24.58 -61.87 -17.57
CA LYS A 484 -24.31 -61.95 -16.11
C LYS A 484 -23.42 -60.93 -15.37
N GLU A 485 -24.07 -60.32 -14.38
CA GLU A 485 -23.58 -59.70 -13.14
C GLU A 485 -22.49 -60.50 -12.40
N GLY A 486 -21.52 -59.78 -11.84
CA GLY A 486 -20.53 -60.28 -10.89
C GLY A 486 -19.87 -59.14 -10.11
N THR A 487 -20.41 -58.88 -8.92
CA THR A 487 -19.96 -57.90 -7.92
C THR A 487 -18.53 -58.21 -7.42
N ALA A 488 -17.64 -57.21 -7.41
CA ALA A 488 -16.36 -57.29 -6.68
C ALA A 488 -15.99 -55.94 -6.02
N PRO A 489 -15.47 -55.95 -4.79
CA PRO A 489 -15.21 -54.75 -3.99
C PRO A 489 -13.96 -54.00 -4.44
N ARG A 490 -14.03 -52.65 -4.44
CA ARG A 490 -12.90 -51.76 -4.75
C ARG A 490 -11.85 -51.84 -3.63
N LYS A 491 -10.60 -52.09 -4.00
CA LYS A 491 -9.42 -52.01 -3.10
C LYS A 491 -9.02 -50.55 -2.86
N PRO A 492 -8.61 -50.17 -1.63
CA PRO A 492 -8.04 -48.86 -1.34
C PRO A 492 -6.64 -48.71 -1.97
N PRO A 493 -6.23 -47.48 -2.34
CA PRO A 493 -4.95 -47.24 -2.99
C PRO A 493 -3.78 -47.41 -2.01
N THR A 494 -2.78 -48.20 -2.39
CA THR A 494 -1.49 -48.30 -1.72
C THR A 494 -0.45 -47.41 -2.40
N LEU A 495 0.34 -46.71 -1.58
CA LEU A 495 1.37 -45.73 -1.93
C LEU A 495 2.71 -46.32 -2.43
N LEU A 496 2.75 -47.60 -2.80
CA LEU A 496 3.97 -48.28 -3.27
C LEU A 496 3.74 -48.84 -4.67
N ASN A 497 4.72 -48.66 -5.55
CA ASN A 497 4.66 -49.18 -6.91
C ASN A 497 4.87 -50.70 -6.92
N PRO A 498 4.28 -51.43 -7.90
CA PRO A 498 4.45 -52.88 -7.99
C PRO A 498 5.93 -53.26 -8.13
N GLY A 499 6.49 -53.92 -7.10
CA GLY A 499 7.87 -54.39 -7.07
C GLY A 499 8.76 -53.77 -5.98
N GLU A 500 8.27 -52.76 -5.25
CA GLU A 500 9.01 -52.09 -4.20
C GLU A 500 8.84 -52.82 -2.85
N LYS A 501 9.93 -53.34 -2.28
CA LYS A 501 9.93 -53.95 -0.94
C LYS A 501 10.30 -52.89 0.09
N ALA A 502 9.50 -52.76 1.15
CA ALA A 502 9.80 -51.88 2.27
C ALA A 502 10.95 -52.47 3.10
N GLU A 503 12.14 -51.86 3.05
CA GLU A 503 13.21 -52.12 4.02
C GLU A 503 13.01 -51.23 5.24
N PHE A 504 12.48 -51.82 6.32
CA PHE A 504 12.55 -51.22 7.66
C PHE A 504 13.73 -51.86 8.39
N VAL A 505 14.82 -51.10 8.53
CA VAL A 505 15.94 -51.47 9.40
C VAL A 505 15.57 -51.08 10.82
N ASP A 506 15.33 -52.11 11.63
CA ASP A 506 15.03 -52.01 13.05
C ASP A 506 16.31 -51.66 13.83
N LYS A 507 16.37 -50.46 14.41
CA LYS A 507 17.40 -50.08 15.39
C LYS A 507 16.73 -49.89 16.75
N SER A 508 16.74 -50.97 17.52
CA SER A 508 16.46 -50.95 18.95
C SER A 508 17.75 -50.68 19.77
N PRO A 509 17.61 -50.25 21.04
CA PRO A 509 18.51 -49.28 21.66
C PRO A 509 19.57 -49.89 22.61
N ARG A 510 20.60 -49.11 22.90
CA ARG A 510 21.40 -49.16 24.13
C ARG A 510 21.75 -47.75 24.59
#